data_AF-A0A937WD32-F1
#
_entry.id   AF-A0A937WD32-F1
#
_cell.length_a   1.000
_cell.length_b   1.000
_cell.length_c   1.000
_cell.angle_alpha   90.00
_cell.angle_beta   90.00
_cell.angle_gamma   90.00
#
_symmetry.space_group_name_H-M   'P 1'
#
loop_
_entity.id
_entity.type
_entity.pdbx_description
1 polymer ?
#
loop_
_entity_poly.entity_id
_entity_poly.type
_entity_poly.pdbx_seq_one_letter_code
_entity_poly.pdbx_strand_id
1 'polypeptide(L)'
;MVYDVEGDLPVDIDPKLAWAQNHPEPFPVEINRASKEELLKVPGIGPQFAQRIVQHRIKNSFYSREELKGLGIKVKRAVPFILISGKSPEPLQLELW
;
A
#
# COMPACT_ATOMS: atom_id res chain seq x y z
N MET A 1 20.87 4.07 24.70
CA MET A 1 21.73 3.68 23.56
C MET A 1 21.47 2.20 23.30
N VAL A 2 20.69 1.85 22.28
CA VAL A 2 20.65 0.48 21.75
C VAL A 2 20.37 0.58 20.25
N TYR A 3 21.43 0.75 19.47
CA TYR A 3 21.40 0.55 18.02
C TYR A 3 21.88 -0.88 17.80
N ASP A 4 21.02 -1.72 17.24
CA ASP A 4 21.40 -3.06 16.80
C ASP A 4 22.00 -2.98 15.38
N VAL A 5 23.00 -3.83 15.13
CA VAL A 5 24.05 -3.68 14.10
C VAL A 5 23.80 -4.51 12.84
N GLU A 6 22.58 -5.02 12.66
CA GLU A 6 22.14 -5.65 11.42
C GLU A 6 21.04 -4.79 10.79
N GLY A 7 21.18 -4.47 9.51
CA GLY A 7 20.32 -3.52 8.77
C GLY A 7 18.89 -4.00 8.51
N ASP A 8 18.23 -4.56 9.52
CA ASP A 8 16.82 -4.92 9.51
C ASP A 8 16.03 -3.90 10.34
N LEU A 9 15.01 -3.31 9.70
CA LEU A 9 14.14 -2.30 10.32
C LEU A 9 13.42 -2.93 11.52
N PRO A 10 13.34 -2.26 12.68
CA PRO A 10 12.69 -2.80 13.86
C PRO A 10 11.23 -3.17 13.57
N VAL A 11 10.94 -4.46 13.75
CA VAL A 11 9.62 -5.11 13.69
C VAL A 11 8.85 -4.77 14.96
N ASP A 12 8.17 -3.63 15.00
CA ASP A 12 7.00 -3.56 15.90
C ASP A 12 5.91 -2.60 15.43
N ILE A 13 6.27 -1.47 14.81
CA ILE A 13 5.29 -0.58 14.19
C ILE A 13 5.91 -0.01 12.93
N ASP A 14 5.41 -0.40 11.74
CA ASP A 14 5.79 0.25 10.48
C ASP A 14 5.51 1.75 10.64
N PRO A 15 6.49 2.66 10.52
CA PRO A 15 6.26 4.09 10.70
C PRO A 15 5.22 4.62 9.69
N LYS A 16 5.07 3.96 8.54
CA LYS A 16 4.01 4.23 7.56
C LYS A 16 2.62 3.80 8.03
N LEU A 17 2.52 2.74 8.83
CA LEU A 17 1.25 2.29 9.40
C LEU A 17 0.78 3.27 10.48
N ALA A 18 1.70 3.72 11.35
CA ALA A 18 1.41 4.74 12.35
C ALA A 18 1.04 6.10 11.70
N TRP A 19 1.73 6.48 10.63
CA TRP A 19 1.41 7.68 9.87
C TRP A 19 0.06 7.57 9.15
N ALA A 20 -0.24 6.43 8.52
CA ALA A 20 -1.52 6.21 7.86
C ALA A 20 -2.71 6.16 8.84
N GLN A 21 -2.49 5.72 10.07
CA GLN A 21 -3.51 5.79 11.14
C GLN A 21 -3.78 7.23 11.60
N ASN A 22 -2.76 8.09 11.65
CA ASN A 22 -2.91 9.48 12.08
C ASN A 22 -3.31 10.45 10.94
N HIS A 23 -3.21 10.02 9.68
CA HIS A 23 -3.55 10.81 8.50
C HIS A 23 -4.44 10.00 7.53
N PRO A 24 -5.75 9.87 7.80
CA PRO A 24 -6.69 9.15 6.93
C PRO A 24 -7.08 9.90 5.66
N GLU A 25 -6.82 11.20 5.55
CA GLU A 25 -7.23 12.05 4.41
C GLU A 25 -6.82 11.58 3.00
N PRO A 26 -5.65 10.94 2.75
CA PRO A 26 -5.30 10.46 1.43
C PRO A 26 -5.83 9.05 1.12
N PHE A 27 -6.53 8.39 2.07
CA PHE A 27 -6.99 7.02 1.91
C PHE A 27 -8.52 6.96 1.70
N PRO A 28 -9.01 6.02 0.89
CA PRO A 28 -8.25 4.98 0.20
C PRO A 28 -7.67 5.43 -1.15
N VAL A 29 -6.45 4.97 -1.45
CA VAL A 29 -5.69 5.36 -2.65
C VAL A 29 -6.07 4.45 -3.83
N GLU A 30 -6.57 5.03 -4.92
CA GLU A 30 -6.92 4.25 -6.12
C GLU A 30 -5.68 3.86 -6.94
N ILE A 31 -5.33 2.57 -6.94
CA ILE A 31 -4.12 2.02 -7.56
C ILE A 31 -3.98 2.40 -9.04
N ASN A 32 -5.08 2.45 -9.79
CA ASN A 32 -5.05 2.76 -11.21
C ASN A 32 -4.85 4.24 -11.51
N ARG A 33 -5.10 5.14 -10.55
CA ARG A 33 -5.05 6.60 -10.75
C ARG A 33 -3.97 7.30 -9.93
N ALA A 34 -3.62 6.76 -8.77
CA ALA A 34 -2.71 7.35 -7.80
C ALA A 34 -1.33 7.69 -8.37
N SER A 35 -0.77 8.83 -8.01
CA SER A 35 0.62 9.15 -8.36
C SER A 35 1.61 8.17 -7.70
N LYS A 36 2.84 8.09 -8.21
CA LYS A 36 3.91 7.29 -7.58
C LYS A 36 4.11 7.67 -6.10
N GLU A 37 3.99 8.96 -5.80
CA GLU A 37 4.12 9.51 -4.44
C GLU A 37 2.96 9.08 -3.52
N GLU A 38 1.74 9.00 -4.04
CA GLU A 38 0.56 8.52 -3.31
C GLU A 38 0.71 7.03 -2.98
N LEU A 39 1.16 6.24 -3.96
CA LEU A 39 1.44 4.81 -3.78
C LEU A 39 2.55 4.59 -2.74
N LEU A 40 3.53 5.48 -2.63
CA LEU A 40 4.59 5.41 -1.63
C LEU A 40 4.11 5.63 -0.19
N LYS A 41 2.98 6.33 0.00
CA LYS A 41 2.35 6.54 1.31
C LYS A 41 1.60 5.29 1.79
N VAL A 42 1.18 4.43 0.87
CA VAL A 42 0.47 3.18 1.20
C VAL A 42 1.43 2.20 1.91
N PRO A 43 1.09 1.73 3.12
CA PRO A 43 1.90 0.75 3.83
C PRO A 43 1.97 -0.57 3.04
N GLY A 44 3.18 -1.13 2.91
CA GLY A 44 3.43 -2.32 2.10
C GLY A 44 3.74 -2.05 0.62
N ILE A 45 3.62 -0.81 0.13
CA ILE A 45 4.06 -0.40 -1.21
C ILE A 45 5.37 0.41 -1.09
N GLY A 46 6.46 -0.21 -1.55
CA GLY A 46 7.78 0.41 -1.65
C GLY A 46 8.00 1.14 -2.99
N PRO A 47 9.10 1.91 -3.14
CA PRO A 47 9.41 2.65 -4.37
C PRO A 47 9.51 1.77 -5.61
N GLN A 48 10.06 0.56 -5.46
CA GLN A 48 10.14 -0.41 -6.54
C GLN A 48 8.75 -0.88 -6.97
N PHE A 49 7.88 -1.22 -6.01
CA PHE A 49 6.51 -1.68 -6.28
C PHE A 49 5.63 -0.56 -6.83
N ALA A 50 5.72 0.65 -6.29
CA ALA A 50 5.01 1.82 -6.80
C ALA A 50 5.37 2.07 -8.28
N GLN A 51 6.66 1.97 -8.63
CA GLN A 51 7.09 2.10 -10.02
C GLN A 51 6.55 0.96 -10.89
N ARG A 52 6.55 -0.28 -10.41
CA ARG A 52 5.96 -1.42 -11.14
C ARG A 52 4.46 -1.25 -11.37
N ILE A 53 3.70 -0.76 -10.38
CA ILE A 53 2.27 -0.45 -10.53
C ILE A 53 2.06 0.58 -11.63
N VAL A 54 2.80 1.70 -11.58
CA VAL A 54 2.70 2.78 -12.57
C VAL A 54 3.04 2.26 -13.97
N GLN A 55 4.07 1.42 -14.11
CA GLN A 55 4.45 0.85 -15.39
C GLN A 55 3.42 -0.17 -15.91
N HIS A 56 2.88 -1.01 -15.02
CA HIS A 56 1.90 -2.03 -15.38
C HIS A 56 0.58 -1.41 -15.83
N ARG A 57 0.05 -0.44 -15.07
CA ARG A 57 -1.25 0.20 -15.36
C ARG A 57 -1.29 1.02 -16.64
N ILE A 58 -0.14 1.42 -17.19
CA ILE A 58 -0.06 2.02 -18.53
C ILE A 58 -0.53 1.03 -19.61
N LYS A 59 -0.27 -0.27 -19.39
CA LYS A 59 -0.62 -1.34 -20.33
C LYS A 59 -1.92 -2.05 -19.95
N ASN A 60 -2.11 -2.34 -18.66
CA ASN A 60 -3.27 -3.06 -18.12
C ASN A 60 -3.64 -2.52 -16.73
N SER A 61 -4.87 -2.03 -16.59
CA SER A 61 -5.45 -1.66 -15.30
C SER A 61 -5.55 -2.87 -14.38
N PHE A 62 -5.48 -2.63 -13.07
CA PHE A 62 -5.74 -3.60 -12.02
C PHE A 62 -7.24 -3.67 -11.73
N TYR A 63 -7.75 -4.88 -11.57
CA TYR A 63 -9.13 -5.18 -11.22
C TYR A 63 -9.24 -5.98 -9.91
N SER A 64 -8.19 -6.70 -9.54
CA SER A 64 -8.17 -7.54 -8.33
C SER A 64 -6.86 -7.44 -7.53
N ARG A 65 -6.95 -7.70 -6.22
CA ARG A 65 -5.78 -7.80 -5.33
C ARG A 65 -4.81 -8.91 -5.70
N GLU A 66 -5.30 -9.94 -6.38
CA GLU A 66 -4.49 -11.07 -6.86
C GLU A 66 -3.49 -10.62 -7.92
N GLU A 67 -3.85 -9.67 -8.78
CA GLU A 67 -2.95 -9.10 -9.78
C GLU A 67 -1.82 -8.30 -9.10
N LEU A 68 -2.14 -7.57 -8.03
CA LEU A 68 -1.13 -6.88 -7.21
C LEU A 68 -0.21 -7.88 -6.49
N LYS A 69 -0.76 -9.00 -6.01
CA LYS A 69 0.03 -10.08 -5.43
C LYS A 69 0.96 -10.72 -6.47
N GLY A 70 0.51 -10.86 -7.72
CA GLY A 70 1.31 -11.32 -8.85
C GLY A 70 2.52 -10.42 -9.16
N LEU A 71 2.44 -9.13 -8.81
CA LEU A 71 3.57 -8.18 -8.88
C LEU A 71 4.55 -8.27 -7.71
N GLY A 72 4.28 -9.14 -6.73
CA GLY A 72 5.09 -9.30 -5.52
C GLY A 72 4.77 -8.30 -4.41
N ILE A 73 3.68 -7.53 -4.54
CA ILE A 73 3.28 -6.54 -3.55
C ILE A 73 2.73 -7.26 -2.33
N LYS A 74 3.14 -6.83 -1.13
CA LYS A 74 2.59 -7.34 0.14
C LYS A 74 1.20 -6.76 0.38
N VAL A 75 0.21 -7.24 -0.37
CA VAL A 75 -1.14 -6.66 -0.42
C VAL A 75 -1.80 -6.64 0.95
N LYS A 76 -1.54 -7.62 1.83
CA LYS A 76 -2.15 -7.71 3.18
C LYS A 76 -2.09 -6.40 4.01
N ARG A 77 -1.01 -5.62 3.92
CA ARG A 77 -0.88 -4.34 4.64
C ARG A 77 -1.47 -3.16 3.86
N ALA A 78 -1.54 -3.27 2.53
CA ALA A 78 -2.05 -2.23 1.64
C ALA A 78 -3.57 -2.30 1.43
N VAL A 79 -4.18 -3.49 1.51
CA VAL A 79 -5.63 -3.74 1.30
C VAL A 79 -6.54 -2.69 1.96
N PRO A 80 -6.38 -2.35 3.26
CA PRO A 80 -7.29 -1.39 3.90
C PRO A 80 -7.12 0.06 3.42
N PHE A 81 -6.03 0.35 2.72
CA PHE A 81 -5.65 1.70 2.30
C PHE A 81 -5.75 1.93 0.79
N ILE A 82 -6.22 0.96 0.01
CA ILE A 82 -6.24 1.03 -1.46
C ILE A 82 -7.60 0.70 -2.05
N LEU A 83 -7.89 1.32 -3.20
CA LEU A 83 -8.96 0.94 -4.10
C LEU A 83 -8.39 0.37 -5.39
N ILE A 84 -9.11 -0.59 -5.98
CA ILE A 84 -8.80 -1.20 -7.25
C ILE A 84 -10.02 -1.04 -8.17
N SER A 85 -9.89 -0.17 -9.16
CA SER A 85 -10.95 0.16 -10.12
C SER A 85 -12.25 0.61 -9.42
N GLY A 86 -12.12 1.40 -8.34
CA GLY A 86 -13.25 1.90 -7.54
C GLY A 86 -13.88 0.85 -6.62
N LYS A 87 -13.25 -0.32 -6.47
CA LYS A 87 -13.67 -1.37 -5.53
C LYS A 87 -12.61 -1.57 -4.46
N SER A 88 -13.04 -1.69 -3.22
CA SER A 88 -12.15 -2.12 -2.14
C SER A 88 -11.82 -3.60 -2.32
N PRO A 89 -10.54 -4.00 -2.27
CA PRO A 89 -10.13 -5.40 -2.45
C PRO A 89 -10.57 -6.33 -1.32
N GLU A 90 -11.02 -5.79 -0.19
CA GLU A 90 -11.79 -6.48 0.84
C GLU A 90 -13.00 -5.63 1.22
N PRO A 91 -14.11 -6.24 1.70
CA PRO A 91 -15.17 -5.48 2.33
C PRO A 91 -14.53 -4.63 3.42
N LEU A 92 -14.77 -3.31 3.37
CA LEU A 92 -14.25 -2.36 4.33
C LEU A 92 -14.64 -2.85 5.73
N GLN A 93 -13.73 -3.51 6.45
CA GLN A 93 -13.79 -3.58 7.91
C GLN A 93 -13.36 -2.21 8.42
N LEU A 94 -14.16 -1.18 8.09
CA LEU A 94 -14.37 -0.03 8.96
C LEU A 94 -15.26 -0.50 10.11
N GLU A 95 -14.90 -1.59 10.79
CA GLU A 95 -15.35 -1.78 12.16
C GLU A 95 -14.49 -0.83 12.98
N LEU A 96 -15.01 0.39 13.10
CA LEU A 96 -14.99 1.21 14.30
C LEU A 96 -13.65 1.13 15.06
N TRP A 97 -12.72 2.00 14.68
CA TRP A 97 -11.73 2.54 15.62
C TRP A 97 -12.30 3.80 16.25
#